data_AF-A0A9P9P143-F1
#
_entry.id   AF-A0A9P9P143-F1
#
_cell.length_a   1.000
_cell.length_b   1.000
_cell.length_c   1.000
_cell.angle_alpha   90.00
_cell.angle_beta   90.00
_cell.angle_gamma   90.00
#
_symmetry.space_group_name_H-M   'P 1'
#
loop_
_entity.id
_entity.type
_entity.pdbx_description
1 polymer ?
#
loop_
_entity_poly.entity_id
_entity_poly.type
_entity_poly.pdbx_seq_one_letter_code
_entity_poly.pdbx_strand_id
1 'polypeptide(L)'
;MPHLPGVSHRRRASLTSSRGSSIDETRGHHGEETTAQDETVMDSEQGNMLMHIISQLRPGADLSRVTLPTFILEPRSMLERITNFMAHPETMLPITKIEDPIQRFVAVTKFYLSGWHIKPPGVKKPLNPILGEIFTSYWDYPDGTKGYYIAEQTSHHPPKSSYFFMAPEHHIRIDGTLKPRSKFLGNSAASMMEGIAILRLLNTGERFFVTQPNMYARGILFGTMKYELGDHAFIKCPETGLSADLEFKTKGYFSGTYNAIGGFIKDSYGKNLYELSGLWNEEMYIKDLTTGKKELLFDAAHTKHTPPTARPLEEQEERESQRLWHDTTEAVKRRDQEAATEAKAKIEDRQREEAAKRNNEGIDWHPQLFRRVQGGHSGSDEGEEDLDWIINAKVDGKTPEEQVKQILQIHAILPGQKPERQFNIPSRANSLRPVQSNQSVQEGAPAHTIHPAHPTQQQQSVGNLIDLDDPSDRPANAQADGPIHRISLPRDINTTDPNNPPTLPFQTPKSPDKDISPDTKAKIAQELPPSRLLHSNPKEESHANDLLKRKDSDTLEEDEFHDAQS
;
A
#
# COMPACT_ATOMS: atom_id res chain seq x y z
N MET A 1 86.55 10.01 9.09
CA MET A 1 86.11 8.90 9.97
C MET A 1 84.86 9.36 10.71
N PRO A 2 83.94 8.45 11.10
CA PRO A 2 83.50 7.25 10.38
C PRO A 2 81.94 7.10 10.43
N HIS A 3 81.21 6.17 9.80
CA HIS A 3 81.49 4.97 9.00
C HIS A 3 80.58 4.88 7.73
N LEU A 4 81.01 4.09 6.75
CA LEU A 4 80.25 3.43 5.65
C LEU A 4 80.47 1.90 5.79
N PRO A 5 79.87 0.95 5.00
CA PRO A 5 78.89 1.02 3.90
C PRO A 5 77.60 0.19 4.27
N GLY A 6 76.88 -0.61 3.45
CA GLY A 6 76.99 -0.98 2.02
C GLY A 6 75.95 -2.01 1.47
N VAL A 7 75.33 -1.66 0.34
CA VAL A 7 74.67 -2.44 -0.74
C VAL A 7 74.36 -3.95 -0.57
N SER A 8 73.07 -4.34 -0.73
CA SER A 8 72.59 -5.63 -1.30
C SER A 8 71.04 -5.68 -1.47
N HIS A 9 70.39 -6.56 -2.25
CA HIS A 9 70.65 -7.01 -3.64
C HIS A 9 69.40 -7.67 -4.33
N ARG A 10 69.13 -7.36 -5.62
CA ARG A 10 68.30 -8.06 -6.66
C ARG A 10 67.00 -8.85 -6.30
N ARG A 11 65.92 -8.63 -7.08
CA ARG A 11 65.45 -9.52 -8.19
C ARG A 11 64.35 -8.88 -9.08
N ARG A 12 64.18 -9.43 -10.30
CA ARG A 12 63.07 -9.16 -11.25
C ARG A 12 62.07 -10.33 -11.23
N ALA A 13 60.82 -10.06 -11.55
CA ALA A 13 59.92 -10.94 -12.31
C ALA A 13 58.91 -10.08 -13.09
N SER A 14 58.30 -10.61 -14.15
CA SER A 14 57.41 -9.87 -15.07
C SER A 14 56.10 -10.61 -15.36
N LEU A 15 55.06 -9.86 -15.71
CA LEU A 15 53.71 -10.36 -16.01
C LEU A 15 53.67 -11.28 -17.24
N THR A 16 52.81 -12.30 -17.21
CA THR A 16 52.08 -12.85 -18.37
C THR A 16 50.86 -13.65 -17.90
N SER A 17 49.93 -13.97 -18.80
CA SER A 17 48.53 -14.30 -18.48
C SER A 17 48.17 -15.79 -18.52
N SER A 18 47.15 -16.17 -17.74
CA SER A 18 46.27 -17.31 -18.04
C SER A 18 44.85 -17.06 -17.49
N ARG A 19 43.82 -17.56 -18.18
CA ARG A 19 42.41 -17.44 -17.76
C ARG A 19 42.08 -18.52 -16.73
N GLY A 20 41.26 -18.18 -15.74
CA GLY A 20 40.59 -19.13 -14.84
C GLY A 20 39.38 -18.47 -14.21
N SER A 21 38.21 -19.11 -14.28
CA SER A 21 36.98 -18.63 -13.66
C SER A 21 36.86 -19.14 -12.22
N SER A 22 36.64 -18.24 -11.27
CA SER A 22 36.16 -18.60 -9.93
C SER A 22 35.09 -17.61 -9.49
N ILE A 23 33.84 -18.08 -9.42
CA ILE A 23 32.75 -17.41 -8.72
C ILE A 23 32.38 -18.34 -7.57
N ASP A 24 33.04 -18.16 -6.42
CA ASP A 24 32.49 -18.49 -5.10
C ASP A 24 33.36 -17.84 -3.99
N GLU A 25 33.02 -18.11 -2.73
CA GLU A 25 33.79 -17.77 -1.51
C GLU A 25 33.87 -16.28 -1.11
N THR A 26 32.73 -15.57 -1.13
CA THR A 26 32.59 -14.36 -0.27
C THR A 26 31.15 -14.13 0.25
N ARG A 27 30.31 -15.18 0.31
CA ARG A 27 28.89 -15.06 0.68
C ARG A 27 28.53 -15.91 1.90
N GLY A 28 28.98 -15.47 3.07
CA GLY A 28 28.62 -16.09 4.36
C GLY A 28 29.17 -15.33 5.57
N HIS A 29 28.36 -14.40 6.10
CA HIS A 29 28.23 -14.03 7.53
C HIS A 29 27.20 -12.89 7.70
N HIS A 30 27.19 -11.87 6.81
CA HIS A 30 26.32 -10.69 6.97
C HIS A 30 24.81 -10.94 6.73
N GLY A 31 24.45 -11.82 5.78
CA GLY A 31 23.05 -12.06 5.40
C GLY A 31 22.22 -12.88 6.40
N GLU A 32 22.77 -13.20 7.57
CA GLU A 32 22.08 -13.96 8.63
C GLU A 32 21.62 -13.00 9.75
N GLU A 33 22.49 -12.08 10.18
CA GLU A 33 22.16 -11.01 11.15
C GLU A 33 21.04 -10.09 10.67
N THR A 34 20.99 -9.72 9.39
CA THR A 34 19.91 -8.87 8.86
C THR A 34 18.57 -9.58 8.82
N THR A 35 18.54 -10.90 8.60
CA THR A 35 17.29 -11.68 8.65
C THR A 35 16.71 -11.82 10.06
N ALA A 36 17.54 -11.69 11.10
CA ALA A 36 17.08 -11.69 12.49
C ALA A 36 16.31 -10.41 12.86
N GLN A 37 16.55 -9.29 12.16
CA GLN A 37 15.76 -8.05 12.35
C GLN A 37 14.35 -8.14 11.76
N ASP A 38 14.13 -9.03 10.79
CA ASP A 38 12.81 -9.26 10.16
C ASP A 38 12.02 -10.42 10.79
N GLU A 39 12.61 -11.11 11.76
CA GLU A 39 12.01 -12.23 12.48
C GLU A 39 11.26 -11.80 13.75
N THR A 40 10.27 -12.59 14.14
CA THR A 40 9.68 -12.52 15.48
C THR A 40 9.58 -13.91 16.08
N VAL A 41 10.42 -14.14 17.08
CA VAL A 41 10.29 -15.26 18.01
C VAL A 41 9.20 -14.88 19.02
N MET A 42 8.07 -15.56 18.93
CA MET A 42 6.99 -15.47 19.90
C MET A 42 7.24 -16.47 21.04
N ASP A 43 6.76 -16.17 22.25
CA ASP A 43 6.64 -17.19 23.29
C ASP A 43 5.44 -18.13 23.01
N SER A 44 5.33 -19.21 23.79
CA SER A 44 4.28 -20.22 23.58
C SER A 44 2.87 -19.71 23.90
N GLU A 45 2.70 -18.71 24.75
CA GLU A 45 1.39 -18.14 25.10
C GLU A 45 0.89 -17.22 23.97
N GLN A 46 1.75 -16.32 23.51
CA GLN A 46 1.54 -15.52 22.30
C GLN A 46 1.25 -16.42 21.08
N GLY A 47 2.00 -17.51 20.93
CA GLY A 47 1.81 -18.52 19.90
C GLY A 47 0.42 -19.14 19.96
N ASN A 48 0.02 -19.66 21.11
CA ASN A 48 -1.30 -20.27 21.32
C ASN A 48 -2.44 -19.26 21.09
N MET A 49 -2.28 -18.00 21.52
CA MET A 49 -3.28 -16.94 21.29
C MET A 49 -3.47 -16.64 19.79
N LEU A 50 -2.38 -16.51 19.04
CA LEU A 50 -2.43 -16.25 17.60
C LEU A 50 -2.99 -17.47 16.84
N MET A 51 -2.56 -18.69 17.20
CA MET A 51 -3.11 -19.94 16.67
C MET A 51 -4.63 -20.03 16.89
N HIS A 52 -5.12 -19.67 18.08
CA HIS A 52 -6.55 -19.70 18.38
C HIS A 52 -7.35 -18.73 17.49
N ILE A 53 -6.91 -17.47 17.37
CA ILE A 53 -7.53 -16.47 16.49
C ILE A 53 -7.55 -16.96 15.04
N ILE A 54 -6.41 -17.44 14.53
CA ILE A 54 -6.30 -17.89 13.13
C ILE A 54 -7.12 -19.16 12.88
N SER A 55 -7.29 -20.05 13.86
CA SER A 55 -8.08 -21.29 13.70
C SER A 55 -9.55 -21.05 13.34
N GLN A 56 -10.06 -19.83 13.57
CA GLN A 56 -11.41 -19.39 13.24
C GLN A 56 -11.52 -18.83 11.80
N LEU A 57 -10.39 -18.65 11.10
CA LEU A 57 -10.33 -17.98 9.79
C LEU A 57 -10.20 -18.97 8.63
N ARG A 58 -10.91 -18.68 7.54
CA ARG A 58 -10.78 -19.39 6.25
C ARG A 58 -9.79 -18.65 5.35
N PRO A 59 -8.91 -19.33 4.59
CA PRO A 59 -8.03 -18.67 3.61
C PRO A 59 -8.84 -17.77 2.66
N GLY A 60 -8.36 -16.54 2.45
CA GLY A 60 -9.07 -15.47 1.75
C GLY A 60 -9.86 -14.51 2.65
N ALA A 61 -10.05 -14.83 3.94
CA ALA A 61 -10.78 -13.97 4.87
C ALA A 61 -10.13 -12.59 5.06
N ASP A 62 -10.98 -11.56 5.21
CA ASP A 62 -10.55 -10.19 5.50
C ASP A 62 -10.18 -10.04 6.99
N LEU A 63 -8.95 -9.59 7.25
CA LEU A 63 -8.40 -9.43 8.59
C LEU A 63 -8.72 -8.06 9.22
N SER A 64 -9.31 -7.11 8.48
CA SER A 64 -9.66 -5.78 9.02
C SER A 64 -10.73 -5.83 10.12
N ARG A 65 -11.60 -6.86 10.09
CA ARG A 65 -12.63 -7.13 11.11
C ARG A 65 -12.14 -8.03 12.26
N VAL A 66 -10.85 -8.38 12.31
CA VAL A 66 -10.26 -9.29 13.32
C VAL A 66 -9.35 -8.52 14.30
N THR A 67 -9.69 -8.54 15.58
CA THR A 67 -8.87 -7.91 16.63
C THR A 67 -7.59 -8.73 16.87
N LEU A 68 -6.47 -8.27 16.32
CA LEU A 68 -5.16 -8.88 16.54
C LEU A 68 -4.56 -8.47 17.90
N PRO A 69 -3.75 -9.34 18.56
CA PRO A 69 -3.21 -9.07 19.88
C PRO A 69 -2.27 -7.86 19.96
N THR A 70 -2.19 -7.22 21.13
CA THR A 70 -1.35 -6.04 21.35
C THR A 70 0.15 -6.29 21.19
N PHE A 71 0.62 -7.52 21.39
CA PHE A 71 2.04 -7.85 21.28
C PHE A 71 2.59 -7.75 19.84
N ILE A 72 1.73 -7.78 18.81
CA ILE A 72 2.14 -7.53 17.41
C ILE A 72 2.11 -6.05 17.01
N LEU A 73 1.75 -5.13 17.91
CA LEU A 73 1.66 -3.71 17.56
C LEU A 73 3.03 -3.01 17.62
N GLU A 74 3.27 -2.07 16.71
CA GLU A 74 4.24 -0.99 16.96
C GLU A 74 3.55 0.18 17.68
N PRO A 75 4.27 0.96 18.51
CA PRO A 75 3.69 2.06 19.28
C PRO A 75 3.45 3.33 18.43
N ARG A 76 2.86 3.20 17.23
CA ARG A 76 2.56 4.29 16.28
C ARG A 76 1.24 4.04 15.53
N SER A 77 0.55 5.12 15.19
CA SER A 77 -0.56 5.13 14.23
C SER A 77 -0.07 4.90 12.81
N MET A 78 -0.91 4.36 11.92
CA MET A 78 -0.60 4.31 10.48
C MET A 78 -0.36 5.72 9.90
N LEU A 79 -1.05 6.74 10.41
CA LEU A 79 -0.88 8.14 9.96
C LEU A 79 0.54 8.66 10.23
N GLU A 80 1.18 8.20 11.30
CA GLU A 80 2.60 8.43 11.60
C GLU A 80 3.51 7.46 10.85
N ARG A 81 3.14 6.18 10.68
CA ARG A 81 3.97 5.20 9.96
C ARG A 81 4.24 5.62 8.51
N ILE A 82 3.30 6.31 7.86
CA ILE A 82 3.47 6.86 6.49
C ILE A 82 4.65 7.84 6.40
N THR A 83 5.01 8.58 7.45
CA THR A 83 6.11 9.57 7.37
C THR A 83 7.48 8.94 7.14
N ASN A 84 7.63 7.62 7.35
CA ASN A 84 8.83 6.88 6.99
C ASN A 84 9.23 7.10 5.51
N PHE A 85 8.26 7.27 4.60
CA PHE A 85 8.54 7.50 3.17
C PHE A 85 9.17 8.86 2.87
N MET A 86 9.11 9.83 3.78
CA MET A 86 9.72 11.16 3.63
C MET A 86 11.00 11.34 4.48
N ALA A 87 11.44 10.28 5.18
CA ALA A 87 12.54 10.35 6.14
C ALA A 87 13.96 10.38 5.51
N HIS A 88 14.07 10.47 4.18
CA HIS A 88 15.33 10.61 3.44
C HIS A 88 15.39 11.89 2.60
N PRO A 89 15.35 13.08 3.25
CA PRO A 89 15.36 14.37 2.56
C PRO A 89 16.60 14.58 1.69
N GLU A 90 17.74 13.97 2.01
CA GLU A 90 18.96 13.99 1.20
C GLU A 90 18.81 13.30 -0.17
N THR A 91 17.79 12.45 -0.34
CA THR A 91 17.41 11.87 -1.64
C THR A 91 16.29 12.64 -2.34
N MET A 92 15.41 13.29 -1.58
CA MET A 92 14.21 13.99 -2.06
C MET A 92 14.51 15.43 -2.52
N LEU A 93 15.11 16.25 -1.66
CA LEU A 93 15.28 17.70 -1.88
C LEU A 93 16.18 18.06 -3.08
N PRO A 94 17.15 17.23 -3.53
CA PRO A 94 17.91 17.51 -4.75
C PRO A 94 17.16 17.28 -6.07
N ILE A 95 16.02 16.57 -6.08
CA ILE A 95 15.36 16.10 -7.32
C ILE A 95 15.02 17.25 -8.27
N THR A 96 14.50 18.37 -7.74
CA THR A 96 14.09 19.55 -8.51
C THR A 96 15.26 20.33 -9.13
N LYS A 97 16.51 19.98 -8.79
CA LYS A 97 17.76 20.62 -9.26
C LYS A 97 18.44 19.83 -10.38
N ILE A 98 17.87 18.67 -10.77
CA ILE A 98 18.37 17.84 -11.87
C ILE A 98 17.65 18.27 -13.15
N GLU A 99 18.37 18.69 -14.19
CA GLU A 99 17.78 19.18 -15.45
C GLU A 99 17.34 18.04 -16.39
N ASP A 100 18.11 16.97 -16.48
CA ASP A 100 17.82 15.83 -17.35
C ASP A 100 16.63 15.00 -16.83
N PRO A 101 15.55 14.79 -17.61
CA PRO A 101 14.35 14.07 -17.14
C PRO A 101 14.62 12.61 -16.75
N ILE A 102 15.58 11.94 -17.40
CA ILE A 102 15.90 10.53 -17.11
C ILE A 102 16.65 10.44 -15.78
N GLN A 103 17.64 11.30 -15.54
CA GLN A 103 18.35 11.37 -14.26
C GLN A 103 17.42 11.83 -13.13
N ARG A 104 16.48 12.74 -13.41
CA ARG A 104 15.44 13.18 -12.46
C ARG A 104 14.50 12.02 -12.09
N PHE A 105 14.11 11.19 -13.06
CA PHE A 105 13.33 9.97 -12.83
C PHE A 105 14.13 8.90 -12.05
N VAL A 106 15.43 8.74 -12.31
CA VAL A 106 16.33 7.90 -11.50
C VAL A 106 16.38 8.40 -10.04
N ALA A 107 16.44 9.70 -9.82
CA ALA A 107 16.44 10.29 -8.47
C ALA A 107 15.09 10.11 -7.74
N VAL A 108 13.95 10.25 -8.44
CA VAL A 108 12.63 9.89 -7.88
C VAL A 108 12.57 8.40 -7.52
N THR A 109 13.12 7.52 -8.37
CA THR A 109 13.19 6.08 -8.09
C THR A 109 14.06 5.77 -6.86
N LYS A 110 15.19 6.48 -6.70
CA LYS A 110 16.04 6.40 -5.49
C LYS A 110 15.31 6.85 -4.23
N PHE A 111 14.62 8.00 -4.28
CA PHE A 111 13.83 8.50 -3.16
C PHE A 111 12.73 7.52 -2.77
N TYR A 112 11.95 7.03 -3.74
CA TYR A 112 10.91 6.03 -3.49
C TYR A 112 11.46 4.75 -2.81
N LEU A 113 12.59 4.23 -3.29
CA LEU A 113 13.18 3.02 -2.72
C LEU A 113 13.77 3.25 -1.31
N SER A 114 14.18 4.48 -0.96
CA SER A 114 14.85 4.78 0.31
C SER A 114 14.03 4.47 1.57
N GLY A 115 12.72 4.75 1.56
CA GLY A 115 11.88 4.68 2.77
C GLY A 115 11.54 3.27 3.26
N TRP A 116 11.67 2.23 2.42
CA TRP A 116 11.14 0.89 2.71
C TRP A 116 11.87 0.14 3.84
N HIS A 117 13.17 0.40 4.03
CA HIS A 117 13.95 -0.24 5.08
C HIS A 117 13.54 0.19 6.50
N ILE A 118 12.85 1.32 6.64
CA ILE A 118 12.49 1.88 7.95
C ILE A 118 11.28 1.10 8.50
N LYS A 119 11.58 0.13 9.37
CA LYS A 119 10.63 -0.77 10.02
C LYS A 119 11.04 -0.98 11.49
N PRO A 120 10.07 -1.20 12.40
CA PRO A 120 10.38 -1.74 13.72
C PRO A 120 11.00 -3.15 13.57
N PRO A 121 11.80 -3.63 14.55
CA PRO A 121 12.32 -4.98 14.53
C PRO A 121 11.18 -6.01 14.66
N GLY A 122 11.21 -7.00 13.77
CA GLY A 122 10.24 -8.07 13.67
C GLY A 122 8.91 -7.69 13.00
N VAL A 123 8.00 -8.64 12.96
CA VAL A 123 6.68 -8.46 12.35
C VAL A 123 5.79 -7.67 13.30
N LYS A 124 5.71 -6.34 13.06
CA LYS A 124 4.82 -5.44 13.79
C LYS A 124 3.89 -4.68 12.85
N LYS A 125 2.66 -4.48 13.29
CA LYS A 125 1.61 -3.72 12.60
C LYS A 125 1.39 -2.37 13.32
N PRO A 126 1.25 -1.24 12.62
CA PRO A 126 0.79 0.01 13.23
C PRO A 126 -0.65 -0.10 13.73
N LEU A 127 -0.99 0.74 14.71
CA LEU A 127 -2.35 0.96 15.18
C LEU A 127 -3.25 1.34 13.99
N ASN A 128 -4.45 0.75 13.93
CA ASN A 128 -5.42 1.08 12.89
C ASN A 128 -6.08 2.42 13.27
N PRO A 129 -5.95 3.49 12.47
CA PRO A 129 -6.45 4.79 12.91
C PRO A 129 -7.97 4.81 12.99
N ILE A 130 -8.51 5.54 13.97
CA ILE A 130 -9.96 5.75 14.07
C ILE A 130 -10.43 6.78 13.02
N LEU A 131 -11.70 6.77 12.66
CA LEU A 131 -12.24 7.70 11.66
C LEU A 131 -12.08 9.17 12.11
N GLY A 132 -11.48 10.02 11.28
CA GLY A 132 -11.14 11.40 11.65
C GLY A 132 -10.05 11.52 12.71
N GLU A 133 -9.20 10.49 12.88
CA GLU A 133 -7.87 10.64 13.49
C GLU A 133 -6.98 11.49 12.58
N ILE A 134 -6.13 12.33 13.16
CA ILE A 134 -5.23 13.26 12.46
C ILE A 134 -3.78 12.96 12.86
N PHE A 135 -2.83 13.18 11.95
CA PHE A 135 -1.43 13.38 12.32
C PHE A 135 -0.84 14.57 11.58
N THR A 136 -0.02 15.36 12.28
CA THR A 136 0.70 16.50 11.71
C THR A 136 2.12 16.54 12.24
N SER A 137 3.06 16.79 11.34
CA SER A 137 4.48 16.83 11.68
C SER A 137 5.27 17.68 10.70
N TYR A 138 6.52 17.96 11.04
CA TYR A 138 7.45 18.70 10.18
C TYR A 138 8.88 18.15 10.27
N TRP A 139 9.73 18.59 9.35
CA TRP A 139 11.17 18.35 9.38
C TRP A 139 11.90 19.69 9.38
N ASP A 140 13.01 19.76 10.12
CA ASP A 140 14.02 20.81 9.98
C ASP A 140 15.12 20.30 9.05
N TYR A 141 15.41 21.04 7.97
CA TYR A 141 16.46 20.66 7.02
C TYR A 141 17.77 21.42 7.25
N PRO A 142 18.94 20.85 6.87
CA PRO A 142 20.25 21.45 7.16
C PRO A 142 20.52 22.82 6.50
N ASP A 143 19.70 23.22 5.54
CA ASP A 143 19.74 24.54 4.87
C ASP A 143 18.82 25.59 5.54
N GLY A 144 18.11 25.22 6.61
CA GLY A 144 17.17 26.08 7.33
C GLY A 144 15.73 26.07 6.80
N THR A 145 15.46 25.33 5.73
CA THR A 145 14.10 25.12 5.18
C THR A 145 13.35 24.02 5.93
N LYS A 146 12.06 23.83 5.63
CA LYS A 146 11.21 22.83 6.32
C LYS A 146 10.38 22.00 5.35
N GLY A 147 10.11 20.76 5.76
CA GLY A 147 9.04 19.93 5.19
C GLY A 147 7.86 19.89 6.15
N TYR A 148 6.64 19.91 5.64
CA TYR A 148 5.40 19.92 6.42
C TYR A 148 4.51 18.74 6.01
N TYR A 149 3.86 18.09 6.97
CA TYR A 149 2.99 16.93 6.75
C TYR A 149 1.67 17.04 7.51
N ILE A 150 0.60 16.62 6.84
CA ILE A 150 -0.77 16.54 7.36
C ILE A 150 -1.39 15.23 6.87
N ALA A 151 -2.01 14.45 7.75
CA ALA A 151 -2.77 13.27 7.38
C ALA A 151 -4.06 13.15 8.20
N GLU A 152 -5.07 12.50 7.61
CA GLU A 152 -6.36 12.20 8.23
C GLU A 152 -6.82 10.79 7.83
N GLN A 153 -7.45 10.08 8.76
CA GLN A 153 -8.14 8.83 8.45
C GLN A 153 -9.50 9.12 7.79
N THR A 154 -9.55 9.06 6.46
CA THR A 154 -10.70 9.46 5.65
C THR A 154 -11.78 8.37 5.56
N SER A 155 -11.43 7.09 5.69
CA SER A 155 -12.39 6.01 5.99
C SER A 155 -11.81 4.95 6.94
N HIS A 156 -12.66 4.21 7.63
CA HIS A 156 -12.28 3.16 8.58
C HIS A 156 -12.74 1.75 8.13
N HIS A 157 -13.85 1.68 7.39
CA HIS A 157 -14.34 0.49 6.71
C HIS A 157 -14.71 0.88 5.26
N PRO A 158 -14.00 0.38 4.24
CA PRO A 158 -12.61 -0.11 4.33
C PRO A 158 -11.66 1.00 4.86
N PRO A 159 -10.53 0.65 5.49
CA PRO A 159 -9.60 1.65 6.02
C PRO A 159 -8.91 2.42 4.88
N LYS A 160 -9.02 3.76 4.90
CA LYS A 160 -8.38 4.69 3.96
C LYS A 160 -7.74 5.84 4.74
N SER A 161 -6.45 6.10 4.50
CA SER A 161 -5.68 7.18 5.13
C SER A 161 -5.20 8.16 4.06
N SER A 162 -5.63 9.41 4.10
CA SER A 162 -5.21 10.44 3.13
C SER A 162 -4.16 11.36 3.74
N TYR A 163 -3.15 11.74 2.96
CA TYR A 163 -2.02 12.53 3.44
C TYR A 163 -1.52 13.54 2.41
N PHE A 164 -0.91 14.60 2.94
CA PHE A 164 -0.31 15.71 2.22
C PHE A 164 1.07 15.99 2.82
N PHE A 165 2.07 16.18 1.96
CA PHE A 165 3.40 16.65 2.33
C PHE A 165 3.83 17.76 1.37
N MET A 166 4.56 18.76 1.88
CA MET A 166 5.15 19.78 1.04
C MET A 166 6.46 20.34 1.63
N ALA A 167 7.43 20.60 0.76
CA ALA A 167 8.65 21.36 1.04
C ALA A 167 8.70 22.56 0.06
N PRO A 168 8.03 23.69 0.40
CA PRO A 168 7.81 24.82 -0.50
C PRO A 168 9.09 25.37 -1.16
N GLU A 169 10.14 25.53 -0.35
CA GLU A 169 11.45 26.09 -0.75
C GLU A 169 12.22 25.19 -1.73
N HIS A 170 11.86 23.90 -1.82
CA HIS A 170 12.45 22.94 -2.79
C HIS A 170 11.50 22.59 -3.93
N HIS A 171 10.32 23.23 -3.99
CA HIS A 171 9.28 23.02 -5.01
C HIS A 171 8.71 21.60 -5.06
N ILE A 172 8.66 20.90 -3.92
CA ILE A 172 8.17 19.52 -3.81
C ILE A 172 6.83 19.48 -3.08
N ARG A 173 5.83 18.85 -3.70
CA ARG A 173 4.53 18.53 -3.08
C ARG A 173 4.21 17.04 -3.31
N ILE A 174 3.66 16.38 -2.30
CA ILE A 174 3.15 15.00 -2.40
C ILE A 174 1.74 14.98 -1.81
N ASP A 175 0.78 14.45 -2.56
CA ASP A 175 -0.52 14.04 -2.02
C ASP A 175 -0.63 12.53 -2.18
N GLY A 176 -1.25 11.84 -1.23
CA GLY A 176 -1.33 10.39 -1.25
C GLY A 176 -2.48 9.81 -0.45
N THR A 177 -2.78 8.55 -0.76
CA THR A 177 -3.83 7.78 -0.12
C THR A 177 -3.31 6.35 0.13
N LEU A 178 -3.49 5.88 1.35
CA LEU A 178 -3.13 4.53 1.76
C LEU A 178 -4.43 3.72 1.91
N LYS A 179 -4.61 2.68 1.08
CA LYS A 179 -5.78 1.78 1.10
C LYS A 179 -5.32 0.34 1.45
N PRO A 180 -4.97 0.05 2.73
CA PRO A 180 -4.44 -1.25 3.14
C PRO A 180 -5.55 -2.30 3.33
N ARG A 181 -5.62 -3.31 2.46
CA ARG A 181 -6.60 -4.40 2.53
C ARG A 181 -5.99 -5.67 3.09
N SER A 182 -6.30 -5.96 4.36
CA SER A 182 -5.69 -7.08 5.11
C SER A 182 -6.35 -8.42 4.75
N LYS A 183 -5.58 -9.41 4.29
CA LYS A 183 -6.07 -10.75 3.88
C LYS A 183 -5.32 -11.88 4.60
N PHE A 184 -6.06 -12.88 5.06
CA PHE A 184 -5.50 -14.12 5.59
C PHE A 184 -5.24 -15.14 4.47
N LEU A 185 -4.05 -15.76 4.44
CA LEU A 185 -3.57 -16.62 3.35
C LEU A 185 -3.05 -17.98 3.85
N GLY A 186 -3.55 -18.50 4.98
CA GLY A 186 -3.05 -19.75 5.57
C GLY A 186 -1.81 -19.50 6.45
N ASN A 187 -0.65 -20.07 6.12
CA ASN A 187 0.59 -19.75 6.86
C ASN A 187 1.21 -18.39 6.45
N SER A 188 0.37 -17.43 6.10
CA SER A 188 0.73 -16.04 5.83
C SER A 188 -0.47 -15.12 6.03
N ALA A 189 -0.21 -13.87 6.40
CA ALA A 189 -1.15 -12.76 6.24
C ALA A 189 -0.54 -11.73 5.29
N ALA A 190 -1.37 -10.99 4.58
CA ALA A 190 -0.94 -9.92 3.68
C ALA A 190 -1.70 -8.63 3.96
N SER A 191 -1.06 -7.48 3.78
CA SER A 191 -1.73 -6.21 3.51
C SER A 191 -1.54 -5.91 2.04
N MET A 192 -2.63 -6.03 1.26
CA MET A 192 -2.63 -5.58 -0.12
C MET A 192 -2.65 -4.05 -0.11
N MET A 193 -1.75 -3.41 -0.84
CA MET A 193 -1.60 -1.95 -0.80
C MET A 193 -2.27 -1.33 -2.03
N GLU A 194 -3.59 -1.15 -1.94
CA GLU A 194 -4.45 -0.66 -3.04
C GLU A 194 -4.42 0.90 -3.14
N GLY A 195 -3.30 1.52 -2.73
CA GLY A 195 -3.11 2.97 -2.62
C GLY A 195 -2.23 3.60 -3.70
N ILE A 196 -2.12 4.94 -3.68
CA ILE A 196 -1.29 5.71 -4.61
C ILE A 196 -0.74 6.98 -3.94
N ALA A 197 0.41 7.46 -4.42
CA ALA A 197 0.96 8.77 -4.11
C ALA A 197 1.31 9.52 -5.40
N ILE A 198 1.13 10.85 -5.41
CA ILE A 198 1.50 11.73 -6.52
C ILE A 198 2.53 12.74 -6.03
N LEU A 199 3.80 12.47 -6.31
CA LEU A 199 4.89 13.43 -6.13
C LEU A 199 4.88 14.43 -7.30
N ARG A 200 4.78 15.73 -7.02
CA ARG A 200 4.76 16.79 -8.03
C ARG A 200 5.93 17.73 -7.84
N LEU A 201 6.64 18.01 -8.93
CA LEU A 201 7.78 18.91 -8.98
C LEU A 201 7.30 20.26 -9.52
N LEU A 202 7.02 21.20 -8.62
CA LEU A 202 6.27 22.43 -8.93
C LEU A 202 7.05 23.41 -9.83
N ASN A 203 8.36 23.20 -10.00
CA ASN A 203 9.22 23.97 -10.91
C ASN A 203 9.27 23.42 -12.35
N THR A 204 8.89 22.15 -12.58
CA THR A 204 8.83 21.53 -13.92
C THR A 204 7.42 21.21 -14.37
N GLY A 205 6.48 21.05 -13.44
CA GLY A 205 5.10 20.61 -13.69
C GLY A 205 4.93 19.09 -13.78
N GLU A 206 6.00 18.30 -13.64
CA GLU A 206 5.95 16.84 -13.73
C GLU A 206 5.27 16.20 -12.52
N ARG A 207 4.52 15.13 -12.78
CA ARG A 207 3.79 14.36 -11.76
C ARG A 207 4.23 12.89 -11.81
N PHE A 208 4.75 12.41 -10.69
CA PHE A 208 5.23 11.04 -10.52
C PHE A 208 4.19 10.27 -9.70
N PHE A 209 3.43 9.44 -10.40
CA PHE A 209 2.41 8.54 -9.84
C PHE A 209 3.08 7.27 -9.34
N VAL A 210 2.89 6.95 -8.06
CA VAL A 210 3.64 5.92 -7.33
C VAL A 210 2.68 4.98 -6.59
N THR A 211 2.74 3.68 -6.88
CA THR A 211 2.04 2.63 -6.10
C THR A 211 2.97 2.01 -5.06
N GLN A 212 2.43 1.23 -4.12
CA GLN A 212 3.21 0.51 -3.10
C GLN A 212 3.27 -1.01 -3.38
N PRO A 213 4.32 -1.74 -2.98
CA PRO A 213 4.32 -3.20 -2.92
C PRO A 213 3.39 -3.70 -1.81
N ASN A 214 2.99 -4.96 -1.90
CA ASN A 214 2.22 -5.62 -0.86
C ASN A 214 3.13 -6.03 0.30
N MET A 215 2.59 -6.02 1.52
CA MET A 215 3.32 -6.40 2.74
C MET A 215 2.87 -7.79 3.20
N TYR A 216 3.81 -8.69 3.49
CA TYR A 216 3.52 -10.07 3.89
C TYR A 216 4.11 -10.40 5.27
N ALA A 217 3.28 -10.97 6.15
CA ALA A 217 3.69 -11.65 7.36
C ALA A 217 3.68 -13.16 7.08
N ARG A 218 4.85 -13.77 6.91
CA ARG A 218 5.05 -15.22 6.71
C ARG A 218 5.14 -15.93 8.06
N GLY A 219 4.82 -17.23 8.11
CA GLY A 219 5.11 -18.07 9.27
C GLY A 219 4.20 -17.84 10.48
N ILE A 220 3.02 -17.25 10.28
CA ILE A 220 2.07 -16.88 11.35
C ILE A 220 1.40 -18.07 12.05
N LEU A 221 1.52 -19.28 11.49
CA LEU A 221 1.05 -20.55 12.08
C LEU A 221 2.21 -21.52 12.33
N PHE A 222 3.16 -21.61 11.39
CA PHE A 222 4.23 -22.60 11.41
C PHE A 222 5.56 -22.00 10.94
N GLY A 223 6.60 -22.11 11.78
CA GLY A 223 7.93 -21.53 11.55
C GLY A 223 8.15 -20.22 12.33
N THR A 224 9.26 -19.52 12.08
CA THR A 224 9.46 -18.18 12.62
C THR A 224 8.65 -17.16 11.82
N MET A 225 7.98 -16.22 12.49
CA MET A 225 7.25 -15.18 11.78
C MET A 225 8.24 -14.23 11.10
N LYS A 226 8.02 -13.90 9.82
CA LYS A 226 8.90 -13.03 9.01
C LYS A 226 8.14 -11.97 8.24
N TYR A 227 8.71 -10.77 8.15
CA TYR A 227 8.22 -9.69 7.28
C TYR A 227 8.85 -9.79 5.88
N GLU A 228 8.04 -9.68 4.82
CA GLU A 228 8.50 -9.48 3.45
C GLU A 228 7.74 -8.32 2.79
N LEU A 229 8.39 -7.63 1.85
CA LEU A 229 7.70 -6.89 0.79
C LEU A 229 7.59 -7.79 -0.45
N GLY A 230 6.50 -7.64 -1.20
CA GLY A 230 6.22 -8.49 -2.36
C GLY A 230 5.46 -7.80 -3.49
N ASP A 231 5.42 -8.49 -4.63
CA ASP A 231 4.74 -8.10 -5.86
C ASP A 231 5.32 -6.83 -6.52
N HIS A 232 4.60 -6.27 -7.50
CA HIS A 232 5.06 -5.14 -8.29
C HIS A 232 4.59 -3.80 -7.71
N ALA A 233 5.50 -2.83 -7.67
CA ALA A 233 5.21 -1.41 -7.52
C ALA A 233 5.60 -0.64 -8.79
N PHE A 234 4.91 0.46 -9.06
CA PHE A 234 5.12 1.26 -10.28
C PHE A 234 5.42 2.71 -9.95
N ILE A 235 6.28 3.33 -10.75
CA ILE A 235 6.46 4.78 -10.85
C ILE A 235 6.13 5.17 -12.29
N LYS A 236 5.32 6.20 -12.51
CA LYS A 236 4.97 6.69 -13.86
C LYS A 236 5.02 8.22 -13.88
N CYS A 237 5.64 8.81 -14.91
CA CYS A 237 5.67 10.25 -15.13
C CYS A 237 5.00 10.55 -16.48
N PRO A 238 3.69 10.85 -16.52
CA PRO A 238 2.94 11.06 -17.77
C PRO A 238 3.53 12.18 -18.65
N GLU A 239 4.05 13.23 -18.03
CA GLU A 239 4.61 14.40 -18.74
C GLU A 239 5.92 14.07 -19.51
N THR A 240 6.59 12.95 -19.19
CA THR A 240 7.80 12.47 -19.89
C THR A 240 7.60 11.11 -20.57
N GLY A 241 6.53 10.39 -20.24
CA GLY A 241 6.30 9.00 -20.60
C GLY A 241 7.26 7.99 -19.93
N LEU A 242 8.13 8.43 -19.02
CA LEU A 242 9.05 7.54 -18.29
C LEU A 242 8.29 6.68 -17.26
N SER A 243 8.73 5.45 -17.07
CA SER A 243 8.15 4.54 -16.07
C SER A 243 9.19 3.64 -15.40
N ALA A 244 8.93 3.24 -14.15
CA ALA A 244 9.58 2.12 -13.48
C ALA A 244 8.57 1.01 -13.18
N ASP A 245 9.07 -0.20 -13.26
CA ASP A 245 8.39 -1.46 -12.96
C ASP A 245 9.29 -2.19 -11.97
N LEU A 246 8.86 -2.28 -10.70
CA LEU A 246 9.68 -2.62 -9.55
C LEU A 246 9.13 -3.89 -8.87
N GLU A 247 9.81 -5.01 -9.06
CA GLU A 247 9.45 -6.31 -8.50
C GLU A 247 10.10 -6.49 -7.12
N PHE A 248 9.31 -6.47 -6.05
CA PHE A 248 9.75 -6.87 -4.71
C PHE A 248 9.64 -8.38 -4.59
N LYS A 249 10.79 -9.07 -4.44
CA LYS A 249 10.88 -10.53 -4.58
C LYS A 249 10.64 -11.23 -3.24
N THR A 250 9.45 -11.79 -3.08
CA THR A 250 9.16 -12.75 -2.00
C THR A 250 9.94 -14.04 -2.21
N LYS A 251 10.39 -14.69 -1.14
CA LYS A 251 11.16 -15.94 -1.25
C LYS A 251 10.28 -17.11 -1.70
N GLY A 252 10.71 -17.81 -2.77
CA GLY A 252 10.07 -19.05 -3.22
C GLY A 252 10.37 -20.25 -2.32
N TYR A 253 9.48 -21.25 -2.32
CA TYR A 253 9.56 -22.43 -1.45
C TYR A 253 10.88 -23.23 -1.53
N PHE A 254 11.58 -23.20 -2.67
CA PHE A 254 12.79 -23.99 -2.90
C PHE A 254 14.08 -23.14 -3.00
N SER A 255 13.97 -21.88 -3.43
CA SER A 255 15.11 -20.97 -3.59
C SER A 255 14.64 -19.51 -3.64
N GLY A 256 15.57 -18.59 -3.36
CA GLY A 256 15.34 -17.15 -3.35
C GLY A 256 16.13 -16.44 -2.26
N THR A 257 16.49 -15.19 -2.51
CA THR A 257 17.07 -14.28 -1.51
C THR A 257 15.95 -13.42 -0.95
N TYR A 258 15.80 -13.36 0.38
CA TYR A 258 14.84 -12.46 1.03
C TYR A 258 15.13 -11.00 0.66
N ASN A 259 14.09 -10.17 0.67
CA ASN A 259 14.16 -8.73 0.46
C ASN A 259 14.81 -8.24 -0.85
N ALA A 260 15.01 -9.13 -1.83
CA ALA A 260 15.59 -8.75 -3.11
C ALA A 260 14.62 -7.89 -3.95
N ILE A 261 15.17 -6.95 -4.70
CA ILE A 261 14.44 -6.21 -5.73
C ILE A 261 14.93 -6.58 -7.13
N GLY A 262 14.03 -6.52 -8.10
CA GLY A 262 14.32 -6.45 -9.52
C GLY A 262 13.52 -5.33 -10.17
N GLY A 263 13.88 -4.93 -11.39
CA GLY A 263 13.06 -3.98 -12.13
C GLY A 263 13.81 -3.25 -13.24
N PHE A 264 13.07 -2.42 -13.96
CA PHE A 264 13.64 -1.57 -15.01
C PHE A 264 13.01 -0.18 -15.02
N ILE A 265 13.83 0.83 -15.29
CA ILE A 265 13.37 2.14 -15.74
C ILE A 265 13.29 2.10 -17.26
N LYS A 266 12.16 2.53 -17.83
CA LYS A 266 11.80 2.39 -19.25
C LYS A 266 11.48 3.77 -19.85
N ASP A 267 11.82 3.95 -21.11
CA ASP A 267 11.39 5.13 -21.87
C ASP A 267 9.92 5.05 -22.32
N SER A 268 9.43 6.11 -22.96
CA SER A 268 8.07 6.23 -23.49
C SER A 268 7.74 5.24 -24.62
N TYR A 269 8.72 4.54 -25.16
CA TYR A 269 8.56 3.45 -26.13
C TYR A 269 8.66 2.06 -25.47
N GLY A 270 8.79 2.00 -24.14
CA GLY A 270 8.92 0.78 -23.36
C GLY A 270 10.32 0.16 -23.36
N LYS A 271 11.33 0.83 -23.92
CA LYS A 271 12.72 0.33 -23.93
C LYS A 271 13.34 0.50 -22.55
N ASN A 272 13.85 -0.58 -21.96
CA ASN A 272 14.62 -0.53 -20.72
C ASN A 272 15.88 0.34 -20.90
N LEU A 273 16.01 1.38 -20.06
CA LEU A 273 17.18 2.27 -19.97
C LEU A 273 18.12 1.83 -18.86
N TYR A 274 17.56 1.48 -17.70
CA TYR A 274 18.30 1.03 -16.52
C TYR A 274 17.69 -0.24 -15.94
N GLU A 275 18.56 -1.10 -15.39
CA GLU A 275 18.23 -2.30 -14.61
C GLU A 275 18.44 -2.01 -13.12
N LEU A 276 17.49 -2.46 -12.29
CA LEU A 276 17.49 -2.27 -10.83
C LEU A 276 17.67 -3.62 -10.13
N SER A 277 18.52 -3.65 -9.09
CA SER A 277 18.90 -4.88 -8.39
C SER A 277 19.38 -4.58 -6.96
N GLY A 278 19.48 -5.60 -6.11
CA GLY A 278 19.95 -5.46 -4.73
C GLY A 278 18.88 -5.87 -3.72
N LEU A 279 18.99 -5.40 -2.48
CA LEU A 279 18.07 -5.72 -1.39
C LEU A 279 17.48 -4.42 -0.80
N TRP A 280 16.16 -4.34 -0.62
CA TRP A 280 15.51 -3.10 -0.17
C TRP A 280 15.84 -2.67 1.27
N ASN A 281 16.45 -3.56 2.05
CA ASN A 281 16.93 -3.31 3.41
C ASN A 281 18.47 -3.22 3.54
N GLU A 282 19.22 -3.35 2.44
CA GLU A 282 20.69 -3.28 2.42
C GLU A 282 21.13 -2.43 1.20
N GLU A 283 22.10 -2.89 0.40
CA GLU A 283 22.54 -2.19 -0.80
C GLU A 283 21.58 -2.40 -1.98
N MET A 284 21.14 -1.29 -2.58
CA MET A 284 20.41 -1.25 -3.85
C MET A 284 21.29 -0.62 -4.93
N TYR A 285 21.23 -1.19 -6.13
CA TYR A 285 22.09 -0.85 -7.25
C TYR A 285 21.29 -0.60 -8.53
N ILE A 286 21.77 0.37 -9.31
CA ILE A 286 21.28 0.68 -10.65
C ILE A 286 22.36 0.35 -11.69
N LYS A 287 21.95 -0.08 -12.88
CA LYS A 287 22.85 -0.37 -14.01
C LYS A 287 22.31 0.25 -15.28
N ASP A 288 23.12 1.10 -15.91
CA ASP A 288 22.88 1.65 -17.24
C ASP A 288 23.00 0.52 -18.28
N LEU A 289 21.95 0.32 -19.08
CA LEU A 289 21.90 -0.72 -20.12
C LEU A 289 22.53 -0.30 -21.45
N THR A 290 22.84 0.99 -21.62
CA THR A 290 23.54 1.55 -22.78
C THR A 290 25.06 1.49 -22.58
N THR A 291 25.57 1.83 -21.39
CA THR A 291 27.02 1.77 -21.09
C THR A 291 27.45 0.49 -20.35
N GLY A 292 26.52 -0.26 -19.77
CA GLY A 292 26.80 -1.43 -18.93
C GLY A 292 27.31 -1.10 -17.52
N LYS A 293 27.50 0.18 -17.19
CA LYS A 293 27.98 0.65 -15.88
C LYS A 293 26.95 0.32 -14.79
N LYS A 294 27.36 -0.41 -13.76
CA LYS A 294 26.60 -0.63 -12.51
C LYS A 294 27.15 0.24 -11.39
N GLU A 295 26.28 0.84 -10.59
CA GLU A 295 26.63 1.68 -9.44
C GLU A 295 25.62 1.56 -8.29
N LEU A 296 26.03 1.99 -7.10
CA LEU A 296 25.21 1.99 -5.89
C LEU A 296 24.13 3.08 -6.02
N LEU A 297 22.86 2.67 -6.00
CA LEU A 297 21.72 3.59 -6.02
C LEU A 297 21.47 4.14 -4.61
N PHE A 298 21.38 3.27 -3.61
CA PHE A 298 21.13 3.60 -2.21
C PHE A 298 21.69 2.50 -1.30
N ASP A 299 22.12 2.88 -0.10
CA ASP A 299 22.58 1.97 0.96
C ASP A 299 21.66 2.14 2.16
N ALA A 300 20.79 1.16 2.36
CA ALA A 300 19.85 1.12 3.49
C ALA A 300 20.45 0.53 4.77
N ALA A 301 21.66 -0.06 4.70
CA ALA A 301 22.32 -0.66 5.86
C ALA A 301 23.10 0.38 6.69
N HIS A 302 23.71 1.37 6.03
CA HIS A 302 24.54 2.40 6.68
C HIS A 302 23.94 3.80 6.71
N THR A 303 22.79 4.02 6.07
CA THR A 303 22.09 5.31 6.13
C THR A 303 21.48 5.59 7.52
N LYS A 304 21.27 6.88 7.82
CA LYS A 304 20.52 7.32 9.00
C LYS A 304 19.33 8.15 8.54
N HIS A 305 18.12 7.61 8.70
CA HIS A 305 16.89 8.33 8.41
C HIS A 305 16.70 9.55 9.34
N THR A 306 16.00 10.56 8.81
CA THR A 306 15.60 11.76 9.53
C THR A 306 14.13 11.63 9.96
N PRO A 307 13.83 11.30 11.22
CA PRO A 307 12.45 11.19 11.69
C PRO A 307 11.75 12.57 11.68
N PRO A 308 10.41 12.60 11.57
CA PRO A 308 9.65 13.83 11.74
C PRO A 308 9.69 14.34 13.19
N THR A 309 9.44 15.65 13.35
CA THR A 309 9.11 16.29 14.62
C THR A 309 7.60 16.56 14.69
N ALA A 310 6.96 16.18 15.80
CA ALA A 310 5.56 16.52 16.09
C ALA A 310 5.48 17.58 17.22
N ARG A 311 4.31 18.18 17.42
CA ARG A 311 4.08 19.12 18.53
C ARG A 311 4.01 18.39 19.89
N PRO A 312 4.32 19.06 21.01
CA PRO A 312 4.17 18.49 22.36
C PRO A 312 2.76 17.94 22.60
N LEU A 313 2.64 16.84 23.34
CA LEU A 313 1.37 16.14 23.60
C LEU A 313 0.32 17.04 24.27
N GLU A 314 0.78 18.01 25.05
CA GLU A 314 -0.03 19.00 25.75
C GLU A 314 -0.73 19.98 24.78
N GLU A 315 -0.12 20.22 23.61
CA GLU A 315 -0.64 21.10 22.55
C GLU A 315 -1.51 20.36 21.52
N GLN A 316 -1.44 19.03 21.45
CA GLN A 316 -2.21 18.20 20.52
C GLN A 316 -3.70 18.15 20.89
N GLU A 317 -4.59 18.11 19.91
CA GLU A 317 -6.03 17.88 20.07
C GLU A 317 -6.34 16.40 20.36
N GLU A 318 -7.54 16.10 20.86
CA GLU A 318 -7.92 14.76 21.36
C GLU A 318 -7.84 13.63 20.31
N ARG A 319 -7.90 13.97 19.02
CA ARG A 319 -7.79 13.03 17.89
C ARG A 319 -6.48 13.14 17.10
N GLU A 320 -5.50 13.90 17.58
CA GLU A 320 -4.14 13.81 17.05
C GLU A 320 -3.47 12.53 17.55
N SER A 321 -2.85 11.79 16.64
CA SER A 321 -2.52 10.37 16.78
C SER A 321 -1.73 10.04 18.06
N GLN A 322 -0.74 10.85 18.43
CA GLN A 322 0.13 10.56 19.57
C GLN A 322 -0.57 10.84 20.91
N ARG A 323 -1.40 11.88 21.01
CA ARG A 323 -2.25 12.15 22.17
C ARG A 323 -3.38 11.13 22.30
N LEU A 324 -4.04 10.79 21.19
CA LEU A 324 -5.13 9.81 21.15
C LEU A 324 -4.68 8.43 21.65
N TRP A 325 -3.57 7.93 21.09
CA TRP A 325 -3.08 6.58 21.38
C TRP A 325 -2.09 6.52 22.56
N HIS A 326 -1.77 7.66 23.20
CA HIS A 326 -0.71 7.79 24.22
C HIS A 326 -0.62 6.59 25.17
N ASP A 327 -1.68 6.33 25.94
CA ASP A 327 -1.70 5.28 26.98
C ASP A 327 -1.51 3.88 26.39
N THR A 328 -2.04 3.63 25.20
CA THR A 328 -1.84 2.38 24.44
C THR A 328 -0.39 2.23 24.02
N THR A 329 0.22 3.28 23.44
CA THR A 329 1.63 3.24 23.01
C THR A 329 2.58 3.08 24.19
N GLU A 330 2.30 3.70 25.32
CA GLU A 330 3.10 3.59 26.54
C GLU A 330 2.99 2.21 27.19
N ALA A 331 1.79 1.60 27.22
CA ALA A 331 1.63 0.23 27.66
C ALA A 331 2.36 -0.77 26.73
N VAL A 332 2.25 -0.60 25.40
CA VAL A 332 3.01 -1.40 24.41
C VAL A 332 4.53 -1.27 24.61
N LYS A 333 5.05 -0.05 24.84
CA LYS A 333 6.49 0.19 25.16
C LYS A 333 6.91 -0.52 26.45
N ARG A 334 6.08 -0.48 27.50
CA ARG A 334 6.29 -1.23 28.76
C ARG A 334 6.09 -2.74 28.64
N ARG A 335 5.61 -3.23 27.48
CA ARG A 335 5.18 -4.61 27.21
C ARG A 335 4.00 -5.09 28.07
N ASP A 336 3.26 -4.15 28.64
CA ASP A 336 2.06 -4.37 29.46
C ASP A 336 0.86 -4.67 28.55
N GLN A 337 0.55 -5.95 28.36
CA GLN A 337 -0.48 -6.39 27.41
C GLN A 337 -1.90 -6.14 27.93
N GLU A 338 -2.11 -6.17 29.25
CA GLU A 338 -3.42 -5.94 29.86
C GLU A 338 -3.80 -4.46 29.72
N ALA A 339 -2.93 -3.54 30.17
CA ALA A 339 -3.18 -2.11 30.03
C ALA A 339 -3.20 -1.65 28.56
N ALA A 340 -2.40 -2.27 27.67
CA ALA A 340 -2.44 -1.98 26.24
C ALA A 340 -3.79 -2.41 25.62
N THR A 341 -4.33 -3.55 26.06
CA THR A 341 -5.62 -4.06 25.55
C THR A 341 -6.78 -3.22 26.07
N GLU A 342 -6.79 -2.86 27.36
CA GLU A 342 -7.82 -1.99 27.95
C GLU A 342 -7.82 -0.58 27.30
N ALA A 343 -6.64 0.06 27.21
CA ALA A 343 -6.53 1.39 26.62
C ALA A 343 -6.93 1.42 25.14
N LYS A 344 -6.57 0.37 24.38
CA LYS A 344 -6.95 0.21 22.98
C LYS A 344 -8.45 -0.02 22.82
N ALA A 345 -9.03 -0.96 23.58
CA ALA A 345 -10.46 -1.28 23.53
C ALA A 345 -11.32 -0.05 23.83
N LYS A 346 -10.97 0.74 24.86
CA LYS A 346 -11.65 1.99 25.20
C LYS A 346 -11.73 3.00 24.04
N ILE A 347 -10.72 3.06 23.18
CA ILE A 347 -10.69 3.94 22.00
C ILE A 347 -11.56 3.37 20.87
N GLU A 348 -11.47 2.06 20.62
CA GLU A 348 -12.23 1.37 19.58
C GLU A 348 -13.74 1.28 19.93
N ASP A 349 -14.09 1.07 21.19
CA ASP A 349 -15.47 1.00 21.69
C ASP A 349 -16.18 2.34 21.50
N ARG A 350 -15.54 3.45 21.91
CA ARG A 350 -16.04 4.80 21.63
C ARG A 350 -16.21 5.07 20.13
N GLN A 351 -15.31 4.55 19.30
CA GLN A 351 -15.40 4.68 17.84
C GLN A 351 -16.57 3.84 17.26
N ARG A 352 -16.89 2.69 17.87
CA ARG A 352 -18.09 1.89 17.55
C ARG A 352 -19.38 2.60 17.97
N GLU A 353 -19.42 3.19 19.17
CA GLU A 353 -20.55 4.01 19.66
C GLU A 353 -20.82 5.22 18.75
N GLU A 354 -19.78 5.97 18.37
CA GLU A 354 -19.90 7.10 17.43
C GLU A 354 -20.32 6.66 16.02
N ALA A 355 -20.02 5.43 15.60
CA ALA A 355 -20.49 4.88 14.33
C ALA A 355 -21.97 4.48 14.39
N ALA A 356 -22.37 3.74 15.43
CA ALA A 356 -23.76 3.37 15.66
C ALA A 356 -24.65 4.62 15.77
N LYS A 357 -24.20 5.66 16.49
CA LYS A 357 -24.91 6.94 16.59
C LYS A 357 -25.12 7.60 15.22
N ARG A 358 -24.08 7.75 14.41
CA ARG A 358 -24.19 8.36 13.06
C ARG A 358 -25.12 7.58 12.15
N ASN A 359 -25.10 6.24 12.21
CA ASN A 359 -26.03 5.41 11.44
C ASN A 359 -27.48 5.61 11.90
N ASN A 360 -27.75 5.61 13.21
CA ASN A 360 -29.08 5.82 13.77
C ASN A 360 -29.64 7.22 13.48
N GLU A 361 -28.78 8.24 13.41
CA GLU A 361 -29.17 9.62 13.10
C GLU A 361 -29.24 9.91 11.58
N GLY A 362 -28.90 8.94 10.72
CA GLY A 362 -28.90 9.11 9.27
C GLY A 362 -27.85 10.11 8.79
N ILE A 363 -26.64 10.06 9.36
CA ILE A 363 -25.57 11.04 9.16
C ILE A 363 -24.37 10.43 8.42
N ASP A 364 -23.98 11.05 7.30
CA ASP A 364 -22.78 10.69 6.54
C ASP A 364 -21.54 11.42 7.07
N TRP A 365 -20.41 10.72 7.14
CA TRP A 365 -19.13 11.27 7.63
C TRP A 365 -18.34 11.93 6.50
N HIS A 366 -17.87 13.15 6.75
CA HIS A 366 -16.95 13.86 5.88
C HIS A 366 -15.62 14.09 6.61
N PRO A 367 -14.45 13.87 5.97
CA PRO A 367 -13.17 14.34 6.46
C PRO A 367 -13.13 15.84 6.71
N GLN A 368 -12.29 16.27 7.65
CA GLN A 368 -12.16 17.66 8.07
C GLN A 368 -11.12 18.42 7.23
N LEU A 369 -9.98 17.81 6.94
CA LEU A 369 -8.81 18.44 6.31
C LEU A 369 -8.71 18.17 4.81
N PHE A 370 -9.36 17.10 4.34
CA PHE A 370 -9.36 16.66 2.94
C PHE A 370 -10.73 16.82 2.29
N ARG A 371 -10.75 17.14 1.00
CA ARG A 371 -11.94 17.18 0.13
C ARG A 371 -11.90 16.03 -0.87
N ARG A 372 -13.04 15.65 -1.44
CA ARG A 372 -13.05 14.71 -2.57
C ARG A 372 -12.27 15.27 -3.75
N VAL A 373 -11.60 14.38 -4.47
CA VAL A 373 -10.96 14.68 -5.75
C VAL A 373 -12.03 15.11 -6.76
N GLN A 374 -11.79 16.21 -7.46
CA GLN A 374 -12.65 16.74 -8.53
C GLN A 374 -12.01 16.37 -9.87
N GLY A 375 -12.08 15.08 -10.22
CA GLY A 375 -11.52 14.52 -11.44
C GLY A 375 -12.52 14.43 -12.60
N GLY A 376 -12.15 13.69 -13.65
CA GLY A 376 -12.84 13.63 -14.93
C GLY A 376 -12.57 14.85 -15.81
N HIS A 377 -13.01 14.81 -17.07
CA HIS A 377 -12.80 15.90 -18.03
C HIS A 377 -13.25 17.26 -17.49
N SER A 378 -12.32 18.22 -17.44
CA SER A 378 -12.47 19.58 -16.88
C SER A 378 -12.62 19.70 -15.36
N GLY A 379 -12.38 18.62 -14.61
CA GLY A 379 -12.16 18.68 -13.17
C GLY A 379 -10.86 19.42 -12.81
N SER A 380 -10.75 19.97 -11.59
CA SER A 380 -9.52 20.63 -11.15
C SER A 380 -8.37 19.66 -10.89
N ASP A 381 -8.70 18.38 -10.72
CA ASP A 381 -7.81 17.31 -10.28
C ASP A 381 -7.82 16.16 -11.31
N GLU A 382 -8.00 16.49 -12.61
CA GLU A 382 -8.13 15.50 -13.70
C GLU A 382 -6.89 14.61 -13.83
N GLY A 383 -7.12 13.29 -13.81
CA GLY A 383 -6.07 12.27 -13.82
C GLY A 383 -5.49 11.96 -12.43
N GLU A 384 -6.07 12.48 -11.35
CA GLU A 384 -5.66 12.23 -9.97
C GLU A 384 -6.74 11.49 -9.14
N GLU A 385 -7.74 10.90 -9.82
CA GLU A 385 -8.94 10.27 -9.24
C GLU A 385 -8.62 9.19 -8.18
N ASP A 386 -7.57 8.40 -8.41
CA ASP A 386 -7.15 7.28 -7.54
C ASP A 386 -6.81 7.71 -6.09
N LEU A 387 -6.61 9.01 -5.82
CA LEU A 387 -6.40 9.53 -4.46
C LEU A 387 -7.64 9.40 -3.55
N ASP A 388 -8.86 9.32 -4.10
CA ASP A 388 -10.18 9.51 -3.46
C ASP A 388 -10.37 10.92 -2.82
N TRP A 389 -9.39 11.37 -2.02
CA TRP A 389 -9.39 12.63 -1.29
C TRP A 389 -8.05 13.37 -1.43
N ILE A 390 -8.11 14.69 -1.58
CA ILE A 390 -6.97 15.61 -1.71
C ILE A 390 -7.09 16.74 -0.67
N ILE A 391 -5.99 17.42 -0.31
CA ILE A 391 -6.03 18.45 0.73
C ILE A 391 -7.06 19.56 0.38
N ASN A 392 -7.91 19.92 1.35
CA ASN A 392 -9.05 20.83 1.11
C ASN A 392 -8.60 22.28 0.95
N ALA A 393 -7.57 22.70 1.69
CA ALA A 393 -7.05 24.05 1.63
C ALA A 393 -6.26 24.29 0.32
N LYS A 394 -6.43 25.49 -0.24
CA LYS A 394 -5.69 25.89 -1.44
C LYS A 394 -4.28 26.35 -1.03
N VAL A 395 -3.27 25.57 -1.43
CA VAL A 395 -1.85 25.91 -1.28
C VAL A 395 -1.29 26.25 -2.67
N ASP A 396 -1.43 27.53 -3.03
CA ASP A 396 -1.16 28.09 -4.37
C ASP A 396 -0.40 29.43 -4.33
N GLY A 397 0.18 29.79 -3.17
CA GLY A 397 1.03 30.97 -3.02
C GLY A 397 2.16 31.01 -4.05
N LYS A 398 2.55 32.22 -4.47
CA LYS A 398 3.55 32.46 -5.51
C LYS A 398 4.98 32.38 -4.97
N THR A 399 5.15 32.48 -3.67
CA THR A 399 6.44 32.32 -2.98
C THR A 399 6.36 31.20 -1.95
N PRO A 400 7.49 30.59 -1.54
CA PRO A 400 7.50 29.60 -0.47
C PRO A 400 6.87 30.12 0.83
N GLU A 401 7.07 31.39 1.18
CA GLU A 401 6.53 32.00 2.41
C GLU A 401 5.00 32.12 2.38
N GLU A 402 4.41 32.42 1.21
CA GLU A 402 2.96 32.40 1.02
C GLU A 402 2.41 30.97 1.16
N GLN A 403 3.09 29.97 0.58
CA GLN A 403 2.70 28.56 0.67
C GLN A 403 2.82 28.02 2.10
N VAL A 404 3.92 28.32 2.81
CA VAL A 404 4.11 28.00 4.24
C VAL A 404 2.99 28.62 5.09
N LYS A 405 2.63 29.88 4.83
CA LYS A 405 1.51 30.53 5.54
C LYS A 405 0.18 29.81 5.28
N GLN A 406 -0.11 29.43 4.04
CA GLN A 406 -1.31 28.65 3.70
C GLN A 406 -1.34 27.30 4.42
N ILE A 407 -0.22 26.56 4.44
CA ILE A 407 -0.09 25.26 5.13
C ILE A 407 -0.32 25.40 6.64
N LEU A 408 0.28 26.41 7.27
CA LEU A 408 0.13 26.69 8.71
C LEU A 408 -1.24 27.27 9.09
N GLN A 409 -2.15 27.49 8.13
CA GLN A 409 -3.56 27.82 8.38
C GLN A 409 -4.50 26.59 8.27
N ILE A 410 -4.01 25.42 7.82
CA ILE A 410 -4.80 24.19 7.70
C ILE A 410 -4.99 23.52 9.06
N HIS A 411 -3.88 23.26 9.76
CA HIS A 411 -3.85 22.64 11.08
C HIS A 411 -2.60 23.08 11.84
N ALA A 412 -2.55 22.80 13.15
CA ALA A 412 -1.39 23.11 13.97
C ALA A 412 -0.28 22.06 13.75
N ILE A 413 0.89 22.51 13.27
CA ILE A 413 2.03 21.66 12.86
C ILE A 413 3.28 22.00 13.67
N LEU A 414 3.50 23.28 14.00
CA LEU A 414 4.68 23.77 14.73
C LEU A 414 4.37 24.00 16.23
N PRO A 415 5.34 23.84 17.15
CA PRO A 415 5.14 24.10 18.57
C PRO A 415 4.66 25.53 18.85
N GLY A 416 3.73 25.68 19.81
CA GLY A 416 3.11 26.95 20.18
C GLY A 416 2.10 27.51 19.16
N GLN A 417 1.92 26.86 18.00
CA GLN A 417 1.00 27.31 16.95
C GLN A 417 -0.46 27.17 17.41
N LYS A 418 -1.15 28.30 17.54
CA LYS A 418 -2.61 28.34 17.71
C LYS A 418 -3.22 28.54 16.32
N PRO A 419 -3.95 27.57 15.76
CA PRO A 419 -4.50 27.68 14.42
C PRO A 419 -5.69 28.64 14.47
N GLU A 420 -5.51 29.86 13.96
CA GLU A 420 -6.64 30.67 13.53
C GLU A 420 -7.31 29.95 12.37
N ARG A 421 -8.39 29.20 12.64
CA ARG A 421 -9.17 28.43 11.67
C ARG A 421 -9.96 29.38 10.74
N GLN A 422 -9.23 30.14 9.92
CA GLN A 422 -9.78 31.14 8.98
C GLN A 422 -10.33 30.50 7.69
N PHE A 423 -9.86 29.30 7.32
CA PHE A 423 -10.48 28.52 6.26
C PHE A 423 -11.83 27.94 6.72
N ASN A 424 -12.77 27.81 5.79
CA ASN A 424 -14.05 27.10 5.98
C ASN A 424 -13.85 25.56 6.06
N ILE A 425 -12.95 25.13 6.93
CA ILE A 425 -12.86 23.75 7.42
C ILE A 425 -14.20 23.44 8.11
N PRO A 426 -14.94 22.41 7.68
CA PRO A 426 -16.16 22.01 8.37
C PRO A 426 -15.84 21.74 9.84
N SER A 427 -16.58 22.36 10.76
CA SER A 427 -16.57 21.91 12.15
C SER A 427 -17.02 20.43 12.21
N ARG A 428 -16.69 19.71 13.28
CA ARG A 428 -17.18 18.33 13.49
C ARG A 428 -18.72 18.23 13.60
N ALA A 429 -19.45 19.35 13.56
CA ALA A 429 -20.91 19.40 13.42
C ALA A 429 -21.36 19.66 11.96
N ASN A 430 -20.53 20.30 11.12
CA ASN A 430 -20.80 20.57 9.71
C ASN A 430 -20.27 19.47 8.77
N SER A 431 -19.32 18.63 9.23
CA SER A 431 -18.89 17.40 8.54
C SER A 431 -19.87 16.23 8.71
N LEU A 432 -20.93 16.45 9.49
CA LEU A 432 -22.05 15.55 9.73
C LEU A 432 -23.25 16.08 8.94
N ARG A 433 -23.56 15.46 7.79
CA ARG A 433 -24.72 15.84 6.98
C ARG A 433 -25.83 14.80 7.12
N PRO A 434 -27.10 15.21 7.30
CA PRO A 434 -28.23 14.30 7.15
C PRO A 434 -28.31 13.80 5.70
N VAL A 435 -28.54 12.49 5.52
CA VAL A 435 -28.81 11.88 4.22
C VAL A 435 -29.96 12.62 3.53
N GLN A 436 -29.73 13.18 2.35
CA GLN A 436 -30.82 13.73 1.55
C GLN A 436 -31.64 12.59 0.95
N SER A 437 -32.77 12.26 1.57
CA SER A 437 -33.69 11.29 1.01
C SER A 437 -34.29 11.81 -0.30
N ASN A 438 -33.83 11.26 -1.43
CA ASN A 438 -34.43 11.45 -2.76
C ASN A 438 -35.80 10.74 -2.85
N GLN A 439 -36.74 11.15 -2.00
CA GLN A 439 -38.15 10.86 -2.20
C GLN A 439 -38.66 11.76 -3.33
N SER A 440 -38.82 11.16 -4.51
CA SER A 440 -39.53 11.75 -5.64
C SER A 440 -41.03 11.78 -5.35
N VAL A 441 -41.45 12.70 -4.49
CA VAL A 441 -42.86 12.91 -4.15
C VAL A 441 -43.62 13.36 -5.40
N GLN A 442 -44.43 12.47 -5.96
CA GLN A 442 -45.41 12.81 -6.99
C GLN A 442 -46.59 13.55 -6.35
N GLU A 443 -46.44 14.86 -6.11
CA GLU A 443 -47.60 15.72 -5.86
C GLU A 443 -48.41 15.90 -7.16
N GLY A 444 -49.73 15.75 -7.05
CA GLY A 444 -50.61 15.52 -8.19
C GLY A 444 -50.93 16.78 -9.01
N ALA A 445 -50.93 16.64 -10.33
CA ALA A 445 -51.44 17.67 -11.23
C ALA A 445 -52.97 17.81 -11.10
N PRO A 446 -53.53 19.04 -11.05
CA PRO A 446 -54.97 19.26 -11.01
C PRO A 446 -55.62 18.94 -12.37
N ALA A 447 -56.78 18.30 -12.34
CA ALA A 447 -57.49 17.93 -13.57
C ALA A 447 -58.21 19.13 -14.21
N HIS A 448 -57.95 19.35 -15.51
CA HIS A 448 -58.80 20.22 -16.34
C HIS A 448 -59.39 19.44 -17.52
N THR A 449 -60.72 19.49 -17.62
CA THR A 449 -61.55 18.80 -18.60
C THR A 449 -61.60 19.53 -19.95
N ILE A 450 -61.38 18.80 -21.04
CA ILE A 450 -61.86 19.15 -22.39
C ILE A 450 -62.43 17.88 -23.05
N HIS A 451 -63.57 18.01 -23.72
CA HIS A 451 -64.24 16.95 -24.49
C HIS A 451 -64.31 17.30 -26.00
N PRO A 452 -64.64 16.34 -26.91
CA PRO A 452 -63.86 16.18 -28.14
C PRO A 452 -64.57 16.57 -29.45
N ALA A 453 -63.80 16.61 -30.56
CA ALA A 453 -64.29 16.52 -31.94
C ALA A 453 -63.26 15.86 -32.88
N HIS A 454 -63.75 15.22 -33.96
CA HIS A 454 -62.98 14.65 -35.08
C HIS A 454 -63.07 15.59 -36.34
N PRO A 455 -62.76 15.18 -37.59
CA PRO A 455 -61.42 14.99 -38.14
C PRO A 455 -61.21 15.71 -39.51
N THR A 456 -59.99 15.68 -40.09
CA THR A 456 -59.78 15.99 -41.52
C THR A 456 -58.65 15.14 -42.13
N GLN A 457 -58.58 15.06 -43.46
CA GLN A 457 -57.76 14.10 -44.24
C GLN A 457 -56.59 14.76 -45.02
N GLN A 458 -55.80 13.91 -45.70
CA GLN A 458 -54.93 14.17 -46.86
C GLN A 458 -53.56 14.87 -46.62
N GLN A 459 -52.46 14.58 -47.34
CA GLN A 459 -52.13 13.43 -48.23
C GLN A 459 -50.63 13.43 -48.66
N GLN A 460 -49.94 12.28 -48.55
CA GLN A 460 -48.62 11.94 -49.16
C GLN A 460 -47.40 12.80 -48.70
N SER A 461 -46.12 12.40 -48.86
CA SER A 461 -45.50 11.39 -49.74
C SER A 461 -44.20 10.75 -49.15
N VAL A 462 -43.96 9.46 -49.46
CA VAL A 462 -42.65 8.75 -49.74
C VAL A 462 -41.42 9.05 -48.85
N GLY A 463 -40.70 8.06 -48.28
CA GLY A 463 -40.78 6.60 -48.43
C GLY A 463 -39.80 5.81 -47.51
N ASN A 464 -39.70 4.49 -47.73
CA ASN A 464 -39.09 3.48 -46.83
C ASN A 464 -37.57 3.68 -46.55
N LEU A 465 -36.90 3.22 -45.47
CA LEU A 465 -37.01 2.09 -44.50
C LEU A 465 -36.48 0.69 -44.95
N ILE A 466 -35.43 0.24 -44.24
CA ILE A 466 -35.13 -1.13 -43.73
C ILE A 466 -34.52 -2.24 -44.64
N ASP A 467 -33.27 -2.61 -44.26
CA ASP A 467 -32.63 -3.95 -44.02
C ASP A 467 -32.29 -5.05 -45.06
N LEU A 468 -31.11 -5.65 -44.74
CA LEU A 468 -30.71 -7.08 -44.65
C LEU A 468 -30.16 -7.93 -45.85
N ASP A 469 -29.19 -8.76 -45.42
CA ASP A 469 -28.73 -10.09 -45.85
C ASP A 469 -27.72 -10.36 -47.00
N ASP A 470 -26.87 -11.36 -46.71
CA ASP A 470 -25.82 -12.06 -47.47
C ASP A 470 -26.48 -13.18 -48.34
N PRO A 471 -25.90 -13.71 -49.48
CA PRO A 471 -24.78 -14.66 -49.37
C PRO A 471 -23.79 -14.84 -50.56
N SER A 472 -22.57 -15.27 -50.20
CA SER A 472 -21.79 -16.38 -50.83
C SER A 472 -21.02 -16.28 -52.18
N ASP A 473 -19.87 -16.98 -52.16
CA ASP A 473 -19.30 -17.93 -53.16
C ASP A 473 -18.04 -17.58 -54.02
N ARG A 474 -17.31 -18.63 -54.48
CA ARG A 474 -15.99 -18.63 -55.17
C ARG A 474 -16.01 -19.42 -56.51
N PRO A 475 -15.06 -19.17 -57.44
CA PRO A 475 -13.97 -20.15 -57.76
C PRO A 475 -12.57 -19.48 -57.99
N ALA A 476 -11.38 -20.08 -57.77
CA ALA A 476 -10.68 -21.25 -58.40
C ALA A 476 -10.05 -20.93 -59.80
N ASN A 477 -8.91 -21.47 -60.31
CA ASN A 477 -7.84 -22.41 -59.83
C ASN A 477 -6.60 -22.44 -60.80
N ALA A 478 -5.39 -22.90 -60.38
CA ALA A 478 -4.25 -23.46 -61.18
C ALA A 478 -2.99 -23.73 -60.28
N GLN A 479 -2.44 -24.96 -60.10
CA GLN A 479 -1.55 -25.80 -60.97
C GLN A 479 -0.08 -25.30 -61.11
N ALA A 480 0.99 -26.11 -60.99
CA ALA A 480 1.25 -27.54 -60.65
C ALA A 480 2.72 -27.68 -60.11
N ASP A 481 3.46 -28.81 -59.95
CA ASP A 481 3.34 -30.27 -60.21
C ASP A 481 4.35 -31.08 -59.30
N GLY A 482 4.77 -32.32 -59.64
CA GLY A 482 5.78 -33.16 -58.93
C GLY A 482 6.84 -33.80 -59.86
N PRO A 483 7.30 -35.08 -59.70
CA PRO A 483 7.23 -36.01 -58.54
C PRO A 483 8.50 -36.92 -58.31
N ILE A 484 8.39 -37.99 -57.47
CA ILE A 484 9.12 -39.30 -57.47
C ILE A 484 10.32 -39.60 -56.49
N HIS A 485 10.12 -40.64 -55.64
CA HIS A 485 11.08 -41.53 -54.90
C HIS A 485 12.08 -40.91 -53.87
N ARG A 486 12.65 -41.64 -52.88
CA ARG A 486 12.81 -43.11 -52.61
C ARG A 486 12.79 -43.44 -51.09
N ILE A 487 12.71 -44.73 -50.71
CA ILE A 487 12.61 -45.22 -49.32
C ILE A 487 13.98 -45.41 -48.62
N SER A 488 14.11 -45.01 -47.35
CA SER A 488 14.82 -45.74 -46.26
C SER A 488 14.66 -45.07 -44.87
N LEU A 489 14.53 -45.89 -43.82
CA LEU A 489 14.62 -45.56 -42.38
C LEU A 489 16.07 -45.83 -41.87
N PRO A 490 16.46 -45.62 -40.57
CA PRO A 490 15.69 -45.21 -39.39
C PRO A 490 16.31 -44.12 -38.47
N ARG A 491 15.46 -43.52 -37.59
CA ARG A 491 15.63 -43.33 -36.12
C ARG A 491 15.08 -42.01 -35.57
N ASP A 492 14.18 -42.17 -34.61
CA ASP A 492 14.19 -41.56 -33.28
C ASP A 492 14.35 -40.03 -33.16
N ILE A 493 13.22 -39.31 -33.17
CA ILE A 493 12.71 -38.54 -32.01
C ILE A 493 11.21 -38.29 -32.28
N ASN A 494 10.35 -38.64 -31.32
CA ASN A 494 8.90 -38.49 -31.46
C ASN A 494 8.44 -37.19 -30.79
N THR A 495 7.65 -36.39 -31.49
CA THR A 495 7.04 -35.16 -30.96
C THR A 495 5.65 -35.43 -30.38
N THR A 496 5.30 -34.70 -29.32
CA THR A 496 3.93 -34.53 -28.80
C THR A 496 3.81 -33.06 -28.39
N ASP A 497 3.17 -32.23 -29.22
CA ASP A 497 1.74 -31.91 -29.14
C ASP A 497 1.37 -31.16 -27.84
N PRO A 498 1.08 -29.84 -27.90
CA PRO A 498 0.87 -29.01 -26.72
C PRO A 498 -0.52 -29.14 -26.08
N ASN A 499 -1.46 -29.91 -26.65
CA ASN A 499 -2.87 -29.86 -26.25
C ASN A 499 -3.33 -30.89 -25.19
N ASN A 500 -2.43 -31.67 -24.58
CA ASN A 500 -2.84 -32.63 -23.53
C ASN A 500 -1.72 -32.92 -22.49
N PRO A 501 -1.79 -32.37 -21.25
CA PRO A 501 -0.80 -32.65 -20.21
C PRO A 501 -1.07 -34.02 -19.53
N PRO A 502 -0.04 -34.84 -19.24
CA PRO A 502 -0.23 -36.15 -18.63
C PRO A 502 -0.59 -36.06 -17.14
N THR A 503 -1.74 -36.60 -16.76
CA THR A 503 -2.12 -36.79 -15.35
C THR A 503 -1.27 -37.88 -14.69
N LEU A 504 -0.47 -37.50 -13.69
CA LEU A 504 0.19 -38.43 -12.76
C LEU A 504 -0.59 -38.52 -11.45
N PRO A 505 -0.68 -39.70 -10.81
CA PRO A 505 -1.47 -39.88 -9.59
C PRO A 505 -0.77 -39.26 -8.37
N PHE A 506 -1.52 -38.46 -7.61
CA PHE A 506 -1.09 -37.97 -6.30
C PHE A 506 -0.93 -39.15 -5.32
N GLN A 507 0.26 -39.31 -4.73
CA GLN A 507 0.43 -40.06 -3.49
C GLN A 507 0.51 -39.07 -2.33
N THR A 508 -0.43 -39.18 -1.39
CA THR A 508 -0.43 -38.39 -0.15
C THR A 508 0.72 -38.80 0.77
N PRO A 509 1.58 -37.88 1.24
CA PRO A 509 2.48 -38.14 2.35
C PRO A 509 1.68 -38.51 3.61
N LYS A 510 2.19 -39.45 4.42
CA LYS A 510 1.58 -39.78 5.71
C LYS A 510 1.99 -38.77 6.78
N SER A 511 1.00 -38.14 7.41
CA SER A 511 1.21 -37.36 8.64
C SER A 511 1.64 -38.26 9.80
N PRO A 512 2.51 -37.78 10.71
CA PRO A 512 2.74 -38.41 12.01
C PRO A 512 1.72 -37.87 13.03
N ASP A 513 0.56 -38.51 13.12
CA ASP A 513 -0.49 -38.08 14.05
C ASP A 513 -0.05 -38.20 15.53
N LYS A 514 -0.31 -37.14 16.30
CA LYS A 514 -0.29 -37.15 17.76
C LYS A 514 -1.56 -36.50 18.28
N ASP A 515 -2.64 -37.27 18.29
CA ASP A 515 -3.88 -36.87 18.96
C ASP A 515 -3.63 -36.59 20.45
N ILE A 516 -4.02 -35.39 20.89
CA ILE A 516 -4.07 -35.02 22.30
C ILE A 516 -5.38 -35.57 22.87
N SER A 517 -5.31 -36.41 23.91
CA SER A 517 -6.50 -37.12 24.39
C SER A 517 -7.59 -36.17 24.93
N PRO A 518 -8.88 -36.59 24.91
CA PRO A 518 -9.96 -35.79 25.46
C PRO A 518 -9.73 -35.39 26.92
N ASP A 519 -9.12 -36.26 27.73
CA ASP A 519 -8.83 -35.99 29.15
C ASP A 519 -7.81 -34.87 29.35
N THR A 520 -6.84 -34.72 28.43
CA THR A 520 -5.90 -33.60 28.46
C THR A 520 -6.61 -32.28 28.15
N LYS A 521 -7.53 -32.26 27.16
CA LYS A 521 -8.35 -31.08 26.88
C LYS A 521 -9.25 -30.71 28.06
N ALA A 522 -9.86 -31.70 28.72
CA ALA A 522 -10.71 -31.50 29.88
C ALA A 522 -9.97 -30.91 31.09
N LYS A 523 -8.72 -31.29 31.33
CA LYS A 523 -7.89 -30.73 32.42
C LYS A 523 -7.49 -29.28 32.18
N ILE A 524 -7.05 -28.95 30.96
CA ILE A 524 -6.66 -27.57 30.60
C ILE A 524 -7.84 -26.60 30.79
N ALA A 525 -9.07 -27.06 30.56
CA ALA A 525 -10.30 -26.29 30.78
C ALA A 525 -10.68 -26.07 32.27
N GLN A 526 -9.99 -26.69 33.23
CA GLN A 526 -10.30 -26.57 34.68
C GLN A 526 -9.27 -25.75 35.47
N GLU A 527 -8.10 -25.44 34.91
CA GLU A 527 -7.02 -24.73 35.61
C GLU A 527 -6.93 -23.23 35.26
N LEU A 528 -7.77 -22.73 34.34
CA LEU A 528 -7.82 -21.33 33.93
C LEU A 528 -8.90 -20.52 34.69
N PRO A 529 -8.61 -19.30 35.16
CA PRO A 529 -9.63 -18.43 35.77
C PRO A 529 -10.64 -17.92 34.72
N PRO A 530 -11.91 -17.69 35.10
CA PRO A 530 -12.96 -17.34 34.15
C PRO A 530 -12.79 -15.92 33.57
N SER A 531 -12.53 -15.84 32.27
CA SER A 531 -12.55 -14.59 31.51
C SER A 531 -13.95 -13.98 31.50
N ARG A 532 -14.05 -12.67 31.81
CA ARG A 532 -15.32 -11.94 31.91
C ARG A 532 -15.96 -11.56 30.57
N LEU A 533 -15.39 -11.99 29.43
CA LEU A 533 -15.81 -11.56 28.09
C LEU A 533 -16.69 -12.57 27.33
N LEU A 534 -17.04 -13.73 27.90
CA LEU A 534 -17.66 -14.84 27.15
C LEU A 534 -18.92 -15.43 27.82
N HIS A 535 -19.97 -14.61 27.98
CA HIS A 535 -21.32 -15.07 28.39
C HIS A 535 -22.43 -14.52 27.46
N SER A 536 -22.43 -14.96 26.22
CA SER A 536 -23.62 -15.07 25.37
C SER A 536 -23.76 -16.51 24.89
N ASN A 537 -24.98 -17.07 24.94
CA ASN A 537 -25.25 -18.37 24.33
C ASN A 537 -25.33 -18.19 22.80
N PRO A 538 -24.87 -19.17 22.01
CA PRO A 538 -25.04 -19.13 20.56
C PRO A 538 -26.53 -19.17 20.19
N LYS A 539 -26.91 -18.34 19.21
CA LYS A 539 -28.17 -18.44 18.48
C LYS A 539 -27.94 -19.09 17.12
N GLU A 540 -29.03 -19.37 16.40
CA GLU A 540 -29.03 -20.02 15.09
C GLU A 540 -28.32 -19.17 14.03
N GLU A 541 -27.72 -19.84 13.03
CA GLU A 541 -26.89 -19.19 12.00
C GLU A 541 -27.72 -18.27 11.09
N SER A 542 -27.28 -17.03 10.90
CA SER A 542 -27.88 -16.09 9.94
C SER A 542 -27.68 -16.57 8.51
N HIS A 543 -28.70 -16.42 7.66
CA HIS A 543 -28.65 -16.85 6.28
C HIS A 543 -28.15 -15.73 5.36
N ALA A 544 -27.62 -16.11 4.19
CA ALA A 544 -26.88 -15.21 3.28
C ALA A 544 -27.71 -14.07 2.64
N ASN A 545 -28.99 -13.92 3.01
CA ASN A 545 -29.88 -12.85 2.54
C ASN A 545 -30.05 -11.70 3.56
N ASP A 546 -29.59 -11.85 4.81
CA ASP A 546 -29.72 -10.83 5.86
C ASP A 546 -28.60 -9.75 5.79
N LEU A 547 -28.00 -9.55 4.61
CA LEU A 547 -27.00 -8.52 4.36
C LEU A 547 -27.67 -7.19 4.00
N LEU A 548 -27.71 -6.27 4.97
CA LEU A 548 -28.06 -4.88 4.73
C LEU A 548 -26.98 -4.23 3.87
N LYS A 549 -27.36 -3.71 2.70
CA LYS A 549 -26.48 -2.94 1.81
C LYS A 549 -26.80 -1.45 1.92
N ARG A 550 -25.84 -0.64 2.34
CA ARG A 550 -25.90 0.83 2.16
C ARG A 550 -24.92 1.21 1.06
N LYS A 551 -25.37 2.07 0.16
CA LYS A 551 -24.49 2.76 -0.77
C LYS A 551 -24.14 4.11 -0.16
N ASP A 552 -22.85 4.40 0.01
CA ASP A 552 -22.40 5.76 0.36
C ASP A 552 -22.80 6.69 -0.81
N SER A 553 -23.46 7.81 -0.49
CA SER A 553 -24.03 8.70 -1.51
C SER A 553 -22.99 9.37 -2.41
N ASP A 554 -21.75 9.43 -1.94
CA ASP A 554 -20.71 10.30 -2.46
C ASP A 554 -19.45 9.53 -2.92
N THR A 555 -19.13 8.35 -2.36
CA THR A 555 -18.14 7.40 -2.95
C THR A 555 -18.79 6.47 -3.97
N LEU A 556 -20.10 6.22 -3.87
CA LEU A 556 -20.82 5.15 -4.56
C LEU A 556 -20.31 3.73 -4.25
N GLU A 557 -19.52 3.54 -3.18
CA GLU A 557 -19.12 2.23 -2.67
C GLU A 557 -20.31 1.57 -1.93
N GLU A 558 -20.44 0.24 -2.04
CA GLU A 558 -21.44 -0.54 -1.30
C GLU A 558 -20.84 -1.13 -0.02
N ASP A 559 -21.29 -0.65 1.13
CA ASP A 559 -21.00 -1.26 2.43
C ASP A 559 -21.99 -2.40 2.71
N GLU A 560 -21.45 -3.59 3.00
CA GLU A 560 -22.19 -4.76 3.44
C GLU A 560 -22.17 -4.88 4.98
N PHE A 561 -23.33 -4.66 5.58
CA PHE A 561 -23.61 -4.75 7.01
C PHE A 561 -24.23 -6.10 7.35
N HIS A 562 -23.75 -6.70 8.44
CA HIS A 562 -24.59 -7.60 9.24
C HIS A 562 -25.30 -6.74 10.30
N ASP A 563 -26.54 -7.09 10.65
CA ASP A 563 -27.27 -6.37 11.69
C ASP A 563 -26.57 -6.54 13.06
N ALA A 564 -26.54 -5.49 13.87
CA ALA A 564 -25.75 -5.42 15.09
C ALA A 564 -26.36 -6.19 16.29
N GLN A 565 -27.30 -7.10 16.01
CA GLN A 565 -27.93 -8.03 16.96
C GLN A 565 -28.09 -9.42 16.35
N SER A 566 -26.97 -10.07 16.02
CA SER A 566 -26.88 -11.50 15.67
C SER A 566 -25.62 -12.10 16.28
#